data_AF-A0A2W1C0L9-F1
#
_entry.id   AF-A0A2W1C0L9-F1
#
_cell.length_a   1.000
_cell.length_b   1.000
_cell.length_c   1.000
_cell.angle_alpha   90.00
_cell.angle_beta   90.00
_cell.angle_gamma   90.00
#
_symmetry.space_group_name_H-M   'P 1'
#
loop_
_entity.id
_entity.type
_entity.pdbx_description
1 polymer ?
#
loop_
_entity_poly.entity_id
_entity_poly.type
_entity_poly.pdbx_seq_one_letter_code
_entity_poly.pdbx_strand_id
1 'polypeptide(L)'
;MTWNKLICNIRELQLVGTLSGGQSFRWTHNKENDEWIGVYSKTVWKLRENVDGLQYQVIGSLLNNTKSQSKSKNKKVNVDFKKLLEDYFRLDTNLGIYYKEWSAKDELFEKACQQFYGIRMLRQEPVENLFSFICSQNNHISR
;
A
#
# COMPACT_ATOMS: atom_id res chain seq x y z
N MET A 1 -20.94 -0.49 5.73
CA MET A 1 -19.70 -1.23 5.40
C MET A 1 -18.73 -1.06 6.56
N THR A 2 -18.13 -2.14 7.04
CA THR A 2 -17.30 -2.15 8.25
C THR A 2 -15.82 -1.95 7.90
N TRP A 3 -15.11 -1.10 8.64
CA TRP A 3 -13.66 -0.95 8.51
C TRP A 3 -12.94 -2.14 9.16
N ASN A 4 -11.97 -2.72 8.45
CA ASN A 4 -11.05 -3.70 9.00
C ASN A 4 -9.80 -2.98 9.52
N LYS A 5 -9.15 -3.55 10.54
CA LYS A 5 -7.96 -2.99 11.17
C LYS A 5 -6.74 -3.85 10.88
N LEU A 6 -5.67 -3.22 10.45
CA LEU A 6 -4.34 -3.77 10.31
C LEU A 6 -3.44 -3.05 11.33
N ILE A 7 -2.92 -3.80 12.29
CA ILE A 7 -2.10 -3.25 13.36
C ILE A 7 -0.72 -2.95 12.76
N CYS A 8 -0.40 -1.67 12.68
CA CYS A 8 0.89 -1.19 12.21
C CYS A 8 1.23 0.08 12.98
N ASN A 9 2.48 0.22 13.42
CA ASN A 9 2.93 1.46 14.03
C ASN A 9 2.97 2.55 12.94
N ILE A 10 2.55 3.78 13.26
CA ILE A 10 2.60 4.91 12.32
C ILE A 10 4.02 5.26 11.86
N ARG A 11 5.04 4.95 12.68
CA ARG A 11 6.45 5.09 12.29
C ARG A 11 6.92 4.01 11.32
N GLU A 12 6.18 2.91 11.26
CA GLU A 12 6.46 1.81 10.34
C GLU A 12 5.76 2.02 9.00
N LEU A 13 4.60 2.68 8.94
CA LEU A 13 3.91 2.97 7.68
C LEU A 13 3.23 4.35 7.75
N GLN A 14 3.57 5.23 6.82
CA GLN A 14 2.92 6.51 6.57
C GLN A 14 2.37 6.53 5.14
N LEU A 15 1.05 6.64 4.96
CA LEU A 15 0.38 6.56 3.66
C LEU A 15 0.76 7.72 2.75
N VAL A 16 0.79 8.96 3.25
CA VAL A 16 1.16 10.13 2.44
C VAL A 16 2.57 9.96 1.85
N GLY A 17 3.56 9.66 2.69
CA GLY A 17 4.93 9.46 2.22
C GLY A 17 5.09 8.26 1.29
N THR A 18 4.35 7.17 1.53
CA THR A 18 4.45 5.94 0.75
C THR A 18 3.71 6.00 -0.58
N LEU A 19 2.50 6.56 -0.60
CA LEU A 19 1.60 6.55 -1.77
C LEU A 19 1.74 7.79 -2.66
N SER A 20 2.21 8.93 -2.15
CA SER A 20 2.45 10.13 -2.98
C SER A 20 3.82 10.15 -3.66
N GLY A 21 4.75 9.28 -3.27
CA GLY A 21 6.15 9.34 -3.70
C GLY A 21 6.43 8.90 -5.15
N GLY A 22 5.41 8.79 -6.00
CA GLY A 22 5.56 8.36 -7.40
C GLY A 22 5.88 6.87 -7.58
N GLN A 23 5.81 6.08 -6.51
CA GLN A 23 5.95 4.62 -6.59
C GLN A 23 4.73 4.01 -7.28
N SER A 24 3.52 4.47 -6.94
CA SER A 24 2.26 4.04 -7.52
C SER A 24 1.46 5.24 -8.00
N PHE A 25 0.78 5.08 -9.14
CA PHE A 25 -0.09 6.10 -9.73
C PHE A 25 -1.58 5.76 -9.57
N ARG A 26 -1.91 4.71 -8.81
CA ARG A 26 -3.27 4.16 -8.69
C ARG A 26 -4.00 4.56 -7.42
N TRP A 27 -3.42 5.48 -6.65
CA TRP A 27 -3.96 5.94 -5.38
C TRP A 27 -4.36 7.41 -5.48
N THR A 28 -5.55 7.73 -5.01
CA THR A 28 -6.07 9.10 -4.93
C THR A 28 -6.35 9.43 -3.48
N HIS A 29 -5.77 10.53 -3.00
CA HIS A 29 -5.97 11.04 -1.65
C HIS A 29 -7.15 12.01 -1.62
N ASN A 30 -8.16 11.69 -0.83
CA ASN A 30 -9.21 12.63 -0.45
C ASN A 30 -8.76 13.38 0.81
N LYS A 31 -8.43 14.67 0.64
CA LYS A 31 -7.93 15.52 1.73
C LYS A 31 -9.00 15.93 2.74
N GLU A 32 -10.29 15.84 2.39
CA GLU A 32 -11.37 16.27 3.29
C GLU A 32 -11.56 15.30 4.45
N ASN A 33 -11.32 14.02 4.21
CA ASN A 33 -11.53 12.95 5.18
C ASN A 33 -10.28 12.11 5.47
N ASP A 34 -9.14 12.49 4.88
CA ASP A 34 -7.85 11.82 4.96
C ASP A 34 -7.90 10.33 4.56
N GLU A 35 -8.69 10.04 3.52
CA GLU A 35 -8.88 8.69 3.00
C GLU A 35 -8.23 8.52 1.64
N TRP A 36 -7.70 7.33 1.40
CA TRP A 36 -7.09 6.94 0.14
C TRP A 36 -7.98 5.94 -0.57
N ILE A 37 -8.23 6.15 -1.85
CA ILE A 37 -8.91 5.18 -2.70
C ILE A 37 -7.95 4.77 -3.79
N GLY A 38 -7.83 3.47 -4.02
CA GLY A 38 -6.97 2.96 -5.06
C GLY A 38 -7.25 1.54 -5.44
N VAL A 39 -6.54 1.07 -6.46
CA VAL A 39 -6.71 -0.29 -6.98
C VAL A 39 -5.39 -1.02 -6.89
N TYR A 40 -5.45 -2.20 -6.29
CA TYR A 40 -4.33 -3.13 -6.17
C TYR A 40 -4.86 -4.56 -6.13
N SER A 41 -4.15 -5.52 -6.73
CA SER A 41 -4.53 -6.94 -6.74
C SER A 41 -5.99 -7.18 -7.17
N LYS A 42 -6.38 -6.54 -8.29
CA LYS A 42 -7.75 -6.62 -8.88
C LYS A 42 -8.87 -6.25 -7.88
N THR A 43 -8.53 -5.42 -6.89
CA THR A 43 -9.39 -5.06 -5.76
C THR A 43 -9.35 -3.56 -5.57
N VAL A 44 -10.52 -2.95 -5.35
CA VAL A 44 -10.67 -1.54 -5.00
C VAL A 44 -10.60 -1.42 -3.48
N TRP A 45 -9.63 -0.65 -3.03
CA TRP A 45 -9.32 -0.44 -1.62
C TRP A 45 -9.67 0.97 -1.22
N LYS A 46 -10.12 1.10 0.02
CA LYS A 46 -10.20 2.36 0.73
C LYS A 46 -9.36 2.26 1.99
N LEU A 47 -8.38 3.15 2.17
CA LEU A 47 -7.45 3.14 3.28
C LEU A 47 -7.55 4.45 4.06
N ARG A 48 -7.27 4.40 5.35
CA ARG A 48 -7.01 5.59 6.18
C ARG A 48 -6.15 5.23 7.37
N GLU A 49 -5.38 6.19 7.84
CA GLU A 49 -4.50 6.02 9.00
C GLU A 49 -5.26 6.35 10.29
N ASN A 50 -4.87 5.68 11.37
CA ASN A 50 -5.28 6.00 12.73
C ASN A 50 -4.09 5.81 13.68
N VAL A 51 -4.21 6.33 14.90
CA VAL A 51 -3.19 6.19 15.95
C VAL A 51 -2.81 4.72 16.21
N ASP A 52 -3.78 3.82 16.09
CA ASP A 52 -3.58 2.38 16.34
C ASP A 52 -3.20 1.57 15.07
N GLY A 53 -2.98 2.23 13.94
CA GLY A 53 -2.58 1.62 12.68
C GLY A 53 -3.51 1.86 11.50
N LEU A 54 -3.37 1.02 10.47
CA LEU A 54 -4.03 1.18 9.19
C LEU A 54 -5.45 0.61 9.23
N GLN A 55 -6.43 1.40 8.80
CA GLN A 55 -7.79 0.91 8.54
C GLN A 55 -8.01 0.75 7.05
N TYR A 56 -8.67 -0.35 6.68
CA TYR A 56 -8.99 -0.62 5.28
C TYR A 56 -10.41 -1.13 5.07
N GLN A 57 -10.95 -0.83 3.89
CA GLN A 57 -12.17 -1.43 3.35
C GLN A 57 -11.90 -1.96 1.95
N VAL A 58 -12.53 -3.09 1.65
CA VAL A 58 -12.59 -3.65 0.30
C VAL A 58 -13.92 -3.23 -0.30
N ILE A 59 -13.88 -2.30 -1.26
CA ILE A 59 -15.08 -1.77 -1.92
C ILE A 59 -15.60 -2.77 -2.96
N GLY A 60 -14.69 -3.47 -3.65
CA GLY A 60 -15.02 -4.52 -4.60
C GLY A 60 -13.78 -5.30 -5.02
N SER A 61 -13.91 -6.59 -5.31
CA SER A 61 -12.79 -7.45 -5.71
C SER A 61 -13.20 -8.43 -6.79
N LEU A 62 -12.38 -8.52 -7.85
CA LEU A 62 -12.54 -9.56 -8.88
C LEU A 62 -12.00 -10.92 -8.42
N LEU A 63 -11.25 -10.99 -7.31
CA LEU A 63 -10.71 -12.24 -6.79
C LEU A 63 -11.83 -13.16 -6.27
N ASN A 64 -12.93 -12.59 -5.78
CA ASN A 64 -14.10 -13.32 -5.32
C ASN A 64 -14.92 -13.97 -6.45
N ASN A 65 -14.73 -13.50 -7.69
CA ASN A 65 -15.54 -13.87 -8.88
C ASN A 65 -14.86 -14.86 -9.83
N THR A 66 -13.75 -15.51 -9.45
CA THR A 66 -13.08 -16.53 -10.27
C THR A 66 -13.87 -17.86 -10.42
N LYS A 67 -15.20 -17.82 -10.26
CA LYS A 67 -16.15 -18.91 -10.51
C LYS A 67 -16.76 -18.83 -11.92
N SER A 68 -15.94 -18.92 -12.94
CA SER A 68 -16.36 -19.27 -14.31
C SER A 68 -15.16 -19.97 -14.94
N GLN A 69 -14.99 -21.30 -14.87
CA GLN A 69 -15.73 -22.24 -15.72
C GLN A 69 -15.60 -23.73 -15.30
N SER A 70 -15.08 -24.10 -14.12
CA SER A 70 -15.06 -25.54 -13.74
C SER A 70 -16.24 -25.89 -12.83
N LYS A 71 -17.18 -26.66 -13.38
CA LYS A 71 -18.21 -27.41 -12.63
C LYS A 71 -17.53 -28.44 -11.72
N SER A 72 -16.94 -28.02 -10.61
CA SER A 72 -16.54 -28.93 -9.54
C SER A 72 -16.77 -28.26 -8.19
N LYS A 73 -17.48 -28.97 -7.32
CA LYS A 73 -18.03 -28.49 -6.05
C LYS A 73 -16.90 -28.19 -5.06
N ASN A 74 -17.10 -27.11 -4.29
CA ASN A 74 -16.62 -26.91 -2.92
C ASN A 74 -15.12 -26.66 -2.67
N LYS A 75 -14.60 -25.52 -3.12
CA LYS A 75 -13.61 -24.76 -2.31
C LYS A 75 -13.87 -23.26 -2.46
N LYS A 76 -14.57 -22.67 -1.49
CA LYS A 76 -14.73 -21.22 -1.40
C LYS A 76 -13.34 -20.69 -1.01
N VAL A 77 -12.54 -20.28 -1.99
CA VAL A 77 -11.25 -19.64 -1.72
C VAL A 77 -11.57 -18.34 -0.99
N ASN A 78 -11.34 -18.33 0.32
CA ASN A 78 -11.47 -17.12 1.11
C ASN A 78 -10.20 -16.31 0.90
N VAL A 79 -10.30 -15.22 0.15
CA VAL A 79 -9.17 -14.34 -0.12
C VAL A 79 -8.82 -13.61 1.17
N ASP A 80 -7.59 -13.80 1.64
CA ASP A 80 -7.08 -13.06 2.79
C ASP A 80 -6.63 -11.66 2.36
N PHE A 81 -7.58 -10.73 2.39
CA PHE A 81 -7.34 -9.33 2.06
C PHE A 81 -6.36 -8.66 3.04
N LYS A 82 -6.31 -9.11 4.31
CA LYS A 82 -5.37 -8.56 5.27
C LYS A 82 -3.94 -8.88 4.82
N LYS A 83 -3.68 -10.16 4.52
CA LYS A 83 -2.38 -10.61 4.06
C LYS A 83 -1.94 -9.96 2.75
N LEU A 84 -2.87 -9.77 1.80
CA LEU A 84 -2.57 -9.03 0.55
C LEU A 84 -2.08 -7.61 0.82
N LEU A 85 -2.67 -6.93 1.80
CA LEU A 85 -2.28 -5.57 2.15
C LEU A 85 -0.95 -5.54 2.92
N GLU A 86 -0.71 -6.51 3.82
CA GLU A 86 0.58 -6.70 4.50
C GLU A 86 1.71 -6.92 3.49
N ASP A 87 1.49 -7.78 2.49
CA ASP A 87 2.47 -8.08 1.44
C ASP A 87 2.73 -6.86 0.54
N TYR A 88 1.69 -6.10 0.18
CA TYR A 88 1.80 -4.89 -0.65
C TYR A 88 2.65 -3.81 -0.01
N PHE A 89 2.41 -3.53 1.27
CA PHE A 89 3.19 -2.58 2.05
C PHE A 89 4.50 -3.17 2.58
N ARG A 90 4.82 -4.43 2.30
CA ARG A 90 6.02 -5.12 2.81
C ARG A 90 6.16 -5.03 4.33
N LEU A 91 5.09 -5.31 5.05
CA LEU A 91 5.06 -5.25 6.52
C LEU A 91 5.84 -6.38 7.19
N ASP A 92 6.31 -7.36 6.41
CA ASP A 92 7.28 -8.37 6.82
C ASP A 92 8.65 -7.77 7.19
N THR A 93 8.96 -6.58 6.67
CA THR A 93 10.24 -5.89 6.88
C THR A 93 10.13 -4.89 8.04
N ASN A 94 11.00 -4.98 9.06
CA ASN A 94 11.08 -4.00 10.15
C ASN A 94 11.82 -2.75 9.68
N LEU A 95 11.08 -1.67 9.41
CA LEU A 95 11.62 -0.45 8.84
C LEU A 95 12.48 0.31 9.86
N GLY A 96 12.11 0.26 11.14
CA GLY A 96 12.84 0.91 12.22
C GLY A 96 14.29 0.46 12.36
N ILE A 97 14.61 -0.80 12.06
CA ILE A 97 16.01 -1.29 12.05
C ILE A 97 16.82 -0.59 10.96
N TYR A 98 16.27 -0.51 9.74
CA TYR A 98 16.96 0.14 8.61
C TYR A 98 17.10 1.64 8.81
N TYR A 99 16.07 2.31 9.32
CA TYR A 99 16.16 3.73 9.66
C TYR A 99 17.31 3.98 10.64
N LYS A 100 17.45 3.17 11.71
CA LYS A 100 18.57 3.29 12.65
C LYS A 100 19.92 3.04 11.97
N GLU A 101 20.02 2.01 11.13
CA GLU A 101 21.25 1.69 10.43
C GLU A 101 21.68 2.80 9.47
N TRP A 102 20.73 3.37 8.72
CA TRP A 102 20.99 4.45 7.78
C TRP A 102 21.33 5.75 8.50
N SER A 103 20.61 6.10 9.57
CA SER A 103 20.92 7.26 10.40
C SER A 103 22.31 7.19 11.02
N ALA A 104 22.76 5.99 11.42
CA ALA A 104 24.11 5.81 11.98
C ALA A 104 25.24 6.01 10.93
N LYS A 105 24.92 5.93 9.63
CA LYS A 105 25.87 6.06 8.53
C LYS A 105 25.80 7.43 7.83
N ASP A 106 24.71 8.17 7.99
CA ASP A 106 24.46 9.44 7.29
C ASP A 106 23.66 10.42 8.17
N GLU A 107 24.32 11.50 8.59
CA GLU A 107 23.71 12.58 9.38
C GLU A 107 22.59 13.32 8.63
N LEU A 108 22.66 13.41 7.30
CA LEU A 108 21.59 14.03 6.50
C LEU A 108 20.35 13.13 6.53
N PHE A 109 20.54 11.82 6.43
CA PHE A 109 19.46 10.86 6.57
C PHE A 109 18.85 10.91 7.97
N GLU A 110 19.68 10.97 9.02
CA GLU A 110 19.22 11.09 10.41
C GLU A 110 18.32 12.33 10.64
N LYS A 111 18.67 13.47 10.04
CA LYS A 111 17.85 14.68 10.10
C LYS A 111 16.57 14.52 9.28
N ALA A 112 16.67 13.99 8.06
CA ALA A 112 15.53 13.83 7.17
C ALA A 112 14.48 12.87 7.73
N CYS A 113 14.90 11.77 8.36
CA CYS A 113 13.97 10.74 8.86
C CYS A 113 13.10 11.20 10.04
N GLN A 114 13.41 12.34 10.66
CA GLN A 114 12.55 12.97 11.67
C GLN A 114 11.26 13.52 11.05
N GLN A 115 11.36 14.06 9.83
CA GLN A 115 10.23 14.58 9.07
C GLN A 115 9.60 13.49 8.18
N PHE A 116 10.42 12.64 7.58
CA PHE A 116 10.02 11.64 6.59
C PHE A 116 10.12 10.22 7.18
N TYR A 117 9.10 9.83 7.97
CA TYR A 117 9.04 8.53 8.64
C TYR A 117 8.09 7.57 7.92
N GLY A 118 8.21 6.27 8.19
CA GLY A 118 7.24 5.28 7.71
C GLY A 118 7.12 5.16 6.18
N ILE A 119 8.09 5.69 5.43
CA ILE A 119 8.08 5.61 3.96
C ILE A 119 8.54 4.23 3.55
N ARG A 120 7.63 3.46 2.93
CA ARG A 120 7.92 2.10 2.48
C ARG A 120 8.07 1.99 0.99
N MET A 121 8.82 0.99 0.56
CA MET A 121 8.82 0.52 -0.81
C MET A 121 7.65 -0.43 -1.05
N LEU A 122 6.80 -0.14 -2.03
CA LEU A 122 5.64 -0.97 -2.37
C LEU A 122 6.05 -2.25 -3.12
N ARG A 123 5.36 -3.37 -2.85
CA ARG A 123 5.48 -4.62 -3.62
C ARG A 123 4.41 -4.67 -4.71
N GLN A 124 4.67 -3.94 -5.78
CA GLN A 124 3.74 -3.83 -6.92
C GLN A 124 3.78 -5.06 -7.83
N GLU A 125 2.71 -5.26 -8.58
CA GLU A 125 2.64 -6.31 -9.59
C GLU A 125 3.54 -5.93 -10.78
N PRO A 126 4.39 -6.86 -11.28
CA PRO A 126 5.38 -6.54 -12.31
C PRO A 126 4.83 -5.92 -13.59
N VAL A 127 3.70 -6.41 -14.11
CA VAL A 127 3.10 -5.90 -15.35
C VAL A 127 2.57 -4.48 -15.12
N GLU A 128 1.81 -4.24 -14.06
CA GLU A 128 1.35 -2.90 -13.68
C GLU A 128 2.51 -1.93 -13.49
N ASN A 129 3.54 -2.34 -12.75
CA ASN A 129 4.71 -1.52 -12.48
C ASN A 129 5.45 -1.14 -13.77
N LEU A 130 5.74 -2.13 -14.62
CA LEU A 130 6.46 -1.93 -15.88
C LEU A 130 5.73 -0.95 -16.81
N PHE A 131 4.45 -1.18 -17.08
CA PHE A 131 3.71 -0.31 -17.99
C PHE A 131 3.46 1.08 -17.39
N SER A 132 3.27 1.18 -16.08
CA SER A 132 3.14 2.47 -15.40
C SER A 132 4.39 3.33 -15.60
N PHE A 133 5.58 2.74 -15.44
CA PHE A 133 6.84 3.47 -15.62
C PHE A 133 7.20 3.73 -17.09
N ILE A 134 6.75 2.90 -18.04
CA ILE A 134 6.84 3.23 -19.47
C ILE A 134 6.00 4.49 -19.75
N CYS A 135 4.78 4.57 -19.23
CA CYS A 135 3.90 5.73 -19.42
C CYS A 135 4.39 6.99 -18.68
N SER A 136 5.22 6.86 -17.64
CA SER A 136 5.76 7.99 -16.89
C SER A 136 7.03 8.59 -17.49
N GLN A 137 7.61 7.98 -18.55
CA GLN A 137 8.83 8.49 -19.16
C GLN A 137 8.62 9.90 -19.70
N ASN A 138 9.51 10.83 -19.33
CA ASN A 138 9.42 12.25 -19.69
C ASN A 138 8.08 12.91 -19.26
N ASN A 139 7.53 12.46 -18.13
CA ASN A 139 6.30 12.97 -17.56
C ASN A 139 6.48 13.34 -16.07
N HIS A 140 5.50 14.04 -15.48
CA HIS A 140 5.47 14.36 -14.05
C HIS A 140 4.28 13.67 -13.38
N ILE A 141 4.35 13.45 -12.06
CA ILE A 141 3.44 12.56 -11.31
C ILE A 141 1.94 12.84 -11.55
N SER A 142 1.55 14.09 -11.80
CA SER A 142 0.14 14.47 -11.98
C SER A 142 -0.40 14.38 -13.41
N ARG A 143 0.45 14.17 -14.42
CA ARG A 143 0.05 14.21 -15.84
C ARG A 143 -0.14 12.81 -16.42
#